data_AF-A0A7Y0AEM3-F1
#
_entry.id   AF-A0A7Y0AEM3-F1
#
_cell.length_a   1.000
_cell.length_b   1.000
_cell.length_c   1.000
_cell.angle_alpha   90.00
_cell.angle_beta   90.00
_cell.angle_gamma   90.00
#
_symmetry.space_group_name_H-M   'P 1'
#
loop_
_entity.id
_entity.type
_entity.pdbx_description
1 polymer ?
#
loop_
_entity_poly.entity_id
_entity_poly.type
_entity_poly.pdbx_seq_one_letter_code
_entity_poly.pdbx_strand_id
1 'polypeptide(L)'
;MHPKTYTLSDIQTANRAAGRYFFSPDTMRYFRSRASERVHQGPGGIYFVTSEQYDRASPRLFTVRRFLPGAADIDTVGSFQAHATAHRAHAEAARLAAAPPTHAAEN
;
A
#
# COMPACT_ATOMS: atom_id res chain seq x y z
N MET A 1 16.78 17.03 9.13
CA MET A 1 15.87 16.68 8.02
C MET A 1 14.59 16.17 8.64
N HIS A 2 13.45 16.84 8.47
CA HIS A 2 12.17 16.25 8.85
C HIS A 2 11.89 15.10 7.87
N PRO A 3 11.47 13.91 8.34
CA PRO A 3 11.06 12.84 7.44
C PRO A 3 9.94 13.36 6.54
N LYS A 4 10.08 13.20 5.22
CA LYS A 4 9.05 13.58 4.26
C LYS A 4 7.76 12.83 4.59
N THR A 5 6.67 13.56 4.76
CA THR A 5 5.32 12.98 4.80
C THR A 5 4.84 12.73 3.38
N TYR A 6 4.41 11.50 3.10
CA TYR A 6 3.94 11.07 1.80
C TYR A 6 2.42 11.13 1.74
N THR A 7 1.91 11.76 0.68
CA THR A 7 0.52 11.59 0.26
C THR A 7 0.40 10.43 -0.73
N LEU A 8 -0.82 9.95 -1.00
CA LEU A 8 -1.02 8.99 -2.09
C LEU A 8 -0.55 9.56 -3.44
N SER A 9 -0.72 10.86 -3.66
CA SER A 9 -0.29 11.54 -4.89
C SER A 9 1.24 11.54 -5.05
N ASP A 10 1.98 11.74 -3.94
CA ASP A 10 3.44 11.62 -3.94
C ASP A 10 3.87 10.20 -4.36
N ILE A 11 3.23 9.18 -3.79
CA ILE A 11 3.52 7.77 -4.05
C ILE A 11 3.23 7.42 -5.52
N GLN A 12 2.08 7.85 -6.04
CA GLN A 12 1.69 7.66 -7.44
C GLN A 12 2.67 8.34 -8.39
N THR A 13 3.06 9.58 -8.08
CA THR A 13 4.01 10.36 -8.88
C THR A 13 5.38 9.69 -8.90
N ALA A 14 5.89 9.27 -7.74
CA ALA A 14 7.18 8.58 -7.64
C ALA A 14 7.18 7.24 -8.40
N ASN A 15 6.16 6.41 -8.20
CA ASN A 15 6.02 5.12 -8.87
C ASN A 15 5.99 5.29 -10.41
N ARG A 16 5.18 6.23 -10.91
CA ARG A 16 5.10 6.55 -12.34
C ARG A 16 6.40 7.13 -12.89
N ALA A 17 7.04 8.05 -12.18
CA ALA A 17 8.30 8.67 -12.61
C ALA A 17 9.44 7.63 -12.70
N ALA A 18 9.38 6.58 -11.88
CA ALA A 18 10.30 5.45 -11.94
C ALA A 18 9.92 4.38 -13.00
N GLY A 19 8.93 4.64 -13.85
CA GLY A 19 8.49 3.72 -14.90
C GLY A 19 7.75 2.48 -14.40
N ARG A 20 7.21 2.51 -13.18
CA ARG A 20 6.46 1.40 -12.59
C ARG A 20 4.98 1.46 -13.00
N TYR A 21 4.32 0.30 -12.99
CA TYR A 21 2.97 0.14 -13.53
C TYR A 21 1.88 -0.01 -12.47
N PHE A 22 2.19 0.02 -11.17
CA PHE A 22 1.22 -0.29 -10.12
C PHE A 22 -0.05 0.57 -10.22
N PHE A 23 0.11 1.88 -10.47
CA PHE A 23 -1.01 2.82 -10.67
C PHE A 23 -1.38 3.07 -12.13
N SER A 24 -0.84 2.28 -13.07
CA SER A 24 -1.24 2.40 -14.47
C SER A 24 -2.74 2.13 -14.62
N PRO A 25 -3.45 2.83 -15.53
CA PRO A 25 -4.89 2.61 -15.74
C PRO A 25 -5.22 1.15 -16.06
N ASP A 26 -4.34 0.44 -16.76
CA ASP A 26 -4.52 -0.97 -17.11
C ASP A 26 -4.42 -1.90 -15.90
N THR A 27 -3.40 -1.71 -15.05
CA THR A 27 -3.25 -2.50 -13.82
C THR A 27 -4.40 -2.25 -12.86
N MET A 28 -4.76 -0.98 -12.65
CA MET A 28 -5.87 -0.60 -11.78
C MET A 28 -7.21 -1.14 -12.30
N ARG A 29 -7.42 -1.16 -13.62
CA ARG A 29 -8.64 -1.72 -14.25
C ARG A 29 -8.69 -3.24 -14.14
N TYR A 30 -7.57 -3.93 -14.42
CA TYR A 30 -7.49 -5.40 -14.40
C TYR A 30 -7.90 -5.97 -13.03
N PHE A 31 -7.33 -5.42 -11.95
CA PHE A 31 -7.67 -5.83 -10.58
C PHE A 31 -8.91 -5.13 -10.01
N ARG A 32 -9.55 -4.25 -10.79
CA ARG A 32 -10.63 -3.35 -10.33
C ARG A 32 -10.23 -2.62 -9.05
N SER A 33 -8.96 -2.21 -8.97
CA SER A 33 -8.35 -1.69 -7.76
C SER A 33 -8.76 -0.24 -7.50
N ARG A 34 -8.84 0.14 -6.22
CA ARG A 34 -8.98 1.52 -5.75
C ARG A 34 -8.01 1.73 -4.60
N ALA A 35 -7.15 2.73 -4.72
CA ALA A 35 -6.23 3.12 -3.65
C ALA A 35 -6.90 4.14 -2.71
N SER A 36 -6.74 3.94 -1.41
CA SER A 36 -7.19 4.87 -0.37
C SER A 36 -6.22 6.05 -0.28
N GLU A 37 -6.75 7.27 -0.15
CA GLU A 37 -5.95 8.49 0.03
C GLU A 37 -5.24 8.54 1.40
N ARG A 38 -5.70 7.72 2.36
CA ARG A 38 -5.12 7.64 3.70
C ARG A 38 -3.82 6.83 3.68
N VAL A 39 -2.71 7.53 3.94
CA VAL A 39 -1.38 6.97 4.14
C VAL A 39 -1.06 6.89 5.63
N HIS A 40 -0.45 5.79 6.04
CA HIS A 40 0.06 5.56 7.39
C HIS A 40 1.57 5.50 7.33
N GLN A 41 2.25 6.30 8.13
CA GLN A 41 3.71 6.39 8.09
C GLN A 41 4.28 6.54 9.48
N GLY A 42 5.42 5.90 9.72
CA GLY A 42 6.13 5.92 10.99
C GLY A 42 7.45 5.17 10.89
N PRO A 43 8.07 4.82 12.02
CA PRO A 43 9.35 4.11 12.05
C PRO A 43 9.35 2.81 11.22
N GLY A 44 8.21 2.11 11.13
CA GLY A 44 8.06 0.87 10.38
C GLY A 44 7.94 1.02 8.86
N GLY A 45 7.87 2.25 8.34
CA GLY A 45 7.77 2.54 6.91
C GLY A 45 6.48 3.27 6.52
N ILE A 46 6.17 3.25 5.22
CA ILE A 46 5.05 3.98 4.61
C ILE A 46 4.07 2.96 4.03
N TYR A 47 2.82 3.03 4.48
CA TYR A 47 1.78 2.07 4.15
C TYR A 47 0.53 2.77 3.66
N PHE A 48 -0.18 2.12 2.74
CA PHE A 48 -1.50 2.55 2.29
C PHE A 48 -2.35 1.31 2.03
N VAL A 49 -3.64 1.53 1.76
CA VAL A 49 -4.59 0.43 1.52
C VAL A 49 -5.10 0.53 0.10
N THR A 50 -5.06 -0.58 -0.61
CA THR A 50 -5.85 -0.77 -1.81
C THR A 50 -7.05 -1.65 -1.52
N SER A 51 -8.03 -1.57 -2.39
CA SER A 51 -9.15 -2.48 -2.39
C SER A 51 -9.34 -3.01 -3.79
N GLU A 52 -9.68 -4.28 -3.92
CA GLU A 52 -9.78 -5.00 -5.18
C GLU A 52 -11.09 -5.79 -5.21
N GLN A 53 -11.54 -6.09 -6.42
CA GLN A 53 -12.77 -6.84 -6.63
C GLN A 53 -12.52 -7.86 -7.73
N TYR A 54 -12.89 -9.12 -7.51
CA TYR A 54 -12.70 -10.17 -8.51
C TYR A 54 -13.57 -9.93 -9.75
N ASP A 55 -14.87 -9.71 -9.55
CA ASP A 55 -15.84 -9.36 -10.59
C ASP A 55 -16.83 -8.30 -10.08
N ARG A 56 -17.94 -8.03 -10.80
CA ARG A 56 -18.93 -7.02 -10.35
C ARG A 56 -19.82 -7.49 -9.19
N ALA A 57 -19.92 -8.79 -8.95
CA ALA A 57 -20.80 -9.39 -7.96
C ALA A 57 -20.08 -9.75 -6.65
N SER A 58 -18.77 -9.95 -6.71
CA SER A 58 -17.93 -10.29 -5.56
C SER A 58 -17.78 -9.11 -4.60
N PRO A 59 -17.67 -9.35 -3.28
CA PRO A 59 -17.38 -8.28 -2.34
C PRO A 59 -16.01 -7.66 -2.64
N ARG A 60 -15.86 -6.39 -2.28
CA ARG A 60 -14.57 -5.71 -2.34
C ARG A 60 -13.75 -6.08 -1.11
N LEU A 61 -12.56 -6.59 -1.34
CA LEU A 61 -11.60 -6.95 -0.30
C LEU A 61 -10.43 -5.97 -0.31
N PHE A 62 -9.68 -5.91 0.79
CA PHE A 62 -8.69 -4.88 1.05
C PHE A 62 -7.31 -5.50 1.26
N THR A 63 -6.30 -4.80 0.74
CA THR A 63 -4.90 -5.20 0.76
C THR A 63 -4.07 -4.09 1.37
N VAL A 64 -3.21 -4.41 2.33
CA VAL A 64 -2.21 -3.47 2.86
C VAL A 64 -1.01 -3.45 1.91
N ARG A 65 -0.59 -2.27 1.50
CA ARG A 65 0.52 -2.02 0.59
C ARG A 65 1.60 -1.23 1.31
N ARG A 66 2.86 -1.58 1.10
CA ARG A 66 4.02 -0.83 1.60
C ARG A 66 4.70 -0.12 0.44
N PHE A 67 4.92 1.19 0.56
CA PHE A 67 5.72 1.95 -0.37
C PHE A 67 7.19 1.94 0.04
N LEU A 68 8.08 1.68 -0.90
CA LEU A 68 9.53 1.69 -0.73
C LEU A 68 10.13 2.91 -1.46
N PRO A 69 10.36 4.05 -0.77
CA PRO A 69 10.77 5.29 -1.42
C PRO A 69 12.06 5.20 -2.24
N GLY A 70 13.03 4.42 -1.76
CA GLY A 70 14.33 4.26 -2.44
C GLY A 70 14.23 3.55 -3.79
N ALA A 71 13.28 2.64 -3.95
CA ALA A 71 13.04 1.89 -5.19
C ALA A 71 11.84 2.41 -6.00
N ALA A 72 11.09 3.36 -5.42
CA ALA A 72 9.77 3.80 -5.87
C ALA A 72 8.79 2.63 -6.13
N ASP A 73 8.93 1.54 -5.35
CA ASP A 73 8.21 0.28 -5.54
C ASP A 73 7.14 0.04 -4.46
N ILE A 74 6.25 -0.91 -4.71
CA ILE A 74 5.11 -1.21 -3.83
C ILE A 74 5.02 -2.70 -3.57
N ASP A 75 5.12 -3.07 -2.29
CA ASP A 75 4.96 -4.44 -1.83
C ASP A 75 3.54 -4.70 -1.33
N THR A 76 3.13 -5.97 -1.41
CA THR A 76 1.99 -6.49 -0.65
C THR A 76 2.46 -6.91 0.73
N VAL A 77 1.81 -6.41 1.78
CA VAL A 77 2.06 -6.87 3.14
C VAL A 77 1.03 -7.93 3.50
N GLY A 78 1.52 -9.12 3.87
CA GLY A 78 0.65 -10.29 4.05
C GLY A 78 0.10 -10.77 2.71
N SER A 79 -1.19 -11.12 2.68
CA SER A 79 -1.84 -11.67 1.49
C SER A 79 -2.66 -10.62 0.74
N PHE A 80 -2.72 -10.78 -0.59
CA PHE A 80 -3.65 -10.02 -1.42
C PHE A 80 -5.10 -10.30 -0.99
N GLN A 81 -5.93 -9.24 -0.90
CA GLN A 81 -7.32 -9.32 -0.46
C GLN A 81 -7.53 -9.94 0.93
N ALA A 82 -6.56 -9.80 1.85
CA ALA A 82 -6.60 -10.41 3.18
C ALA A 82 -7.68 -9.85 4.13
N HIS A 83 -8.20 -8.64 3.88
CA HIS A 83 -9.12 -7.99 4.82
C HIS A 83 -10.50 -7.77 4.20
N ALA A 84 -11.55 -8.12 4.95
CA ALA A 84 -12.94 -7.90 4.55
C ALA A 84 -13.40 -6.44 4.67
N THR A 85 -12.69 -5.59 5.42
CA THR A 85 -13.09 -4.21 5.67
C THR A 85 -11.91 -3.23 5.62
N ALA A 86 -12.20 -2.01 5.16
CA ALA A 86 -11.24 -0.91 5.15
C ALA A 86 -10.71 -0.59 6.55
N HIS A 87 -11.56 -0.67 7.58
CA HIS A 87 -11.18 -0.40 8.96
C HIS A 87 -10.08 -1.36 9.43
N ARG A 88 -10.24 -2.67 9.20
CA ARG A 88 -9.23 -3.67 9.58
C ARG A 88 -7.92 -3.48 8.81
N ALA A 89 -7.99 -3.23 7.50
CA ALA A 89 -6.79 -2.98 6.69
C ALA A 89 -6.04 -1.71 7.15
N HIS A 90 -6.76 -0.62 7.45
CA HIS A 90 -6.13 0.61 7.94
C HIS A 90 -5.61 0.48 9.38
N ALA A 91 -6.27 -0.27 10.25
CA ALA A 91 -5.76 -0.56 11.59
C ALA A 91 -4.44 -1.34 11.52
N GLU A 92 -4.37 -2.34 10.63
CA GLU A 92 -3.14 -3.11 10.41
C GLU A 92 -2.03 -2.23 9.81
N ALA A 93 -2.33 -1.42 8.79
CA ALA A 93 -1.38 -0.48 8.22
C ALA A 93 -0.84 0.53 9.25
N ALA A 94 -1.70 1.04 10.15
CA ALA A 94 -1.28 1.92 11.23
C ALA A 94 -0.38 1.20 12.24
N ARG A 95 -0.72 -0.04 12.61
CA ARG A 95 0.09 -0.88 13.51
C ARG A 95 1.48 -1.13 12.94
N LEU A 96 1.55 -1.50 11.66
CA LEU A 96 2.81 -1.75 10.94
C LEU A 96 3.65 -0.47 10.78
N ALA A 97 3.02 0.67 10.51
CA ALA A 97 3.72 1.94 10.42
C ALA A 97 4.35 2.37 11.77
N ALA A 98 3.67 2.10 12.88
CA ALA A 98 4.13 2.45 14.21
C ALA A 98 5.21 1.51 14.76
N ALA A 99 5.21 0.23 14.38
CA ALA A 99 6.20 -0.74 14.84
C ALA A 99 7.55 -0.52 14.14
N PRO A 100 8.68 -0.37 14.87
CA PRO A 100 9.99 -0.28 14.23
C PRO A 100 10.26 -1.54 13.38
N PRO A 101 11.05 -1.41 12.30
CA PRO A 101 11.35 -2.52 11.41
C PRO A 101 11.95 -3.64 12.26
N THR A 102 11.27 -4.78 12.29
CA THR A 102 11.84 -5.97 12.93
C THR A 102 13.02 -6.37 12.06
N HIS A 103 14.24 -6.10 12.53
CA HIS A 103 15.43 -6.72 11.96
C HIS A 103 15.25 -8.23 12.15
N ALA A 104 14.68 -8.90 11.15
CA ALA A 104 14.89 -10.33 11.02
C ALA A 104 16.39 -10.49 10.83
N ALA A 105 17.05 -11.05 11.83
CA ALA A 105 18.42 -11.50 11.74
C ALA A 105 18.53 -12.41 10.51
N GLU A 106 19.29 -11.96 9.52
CA GLU A 106 19.82 -12.84 8.50
C GLU A 106 20.88 -13.73 9.17
N ASN A 107 20.64 -15.04 9.16
CA ASN A 107 21.68 -16.05 9.36
C ASN A 107 22.25 -16.44 8.00
#